data_AF-C9RK19-F1
#
_entry.id   AF-C9RK19-F1
#
_cell.length_a   1.000
_cell.length_b   1.000
_cell.length_c   1.000
_cell.angle_alpha   90.00
_cell.angle_beta   90.00
_cell.angle_gamma   90.00
#
_symmetry.space_group_name_H-M   'P 1'
#
loop_
_entity.id
_entity.type
_entity.pdbx_description
1 polymer ?
#
loop_
_entity_poly.entity_id
_entity_poly.type
_entity_poly.pdbx_seq_one_letter_code
_entity_poly.pdbx_strand_id
1 'polypeptide(L)' 'MNGTKGPVILAESMEAYRATPDPYKDAPSMHVNLLELSRYAERVGKPMCELTKEEIDQFRL' A
#
# COMPACT_ATOMS: atom_id res chain seq x y z
N MET A 1 9.41 -33.79 -12.40
CA MET A 1 8.93 -32.42 -12.14
C MET A 1 8.47 -32.35 -10.69
N ASN A 2 9.30 -31.83 -9.78
CA ASN A 2 8.88 -31.60 -8.40
C ASN A 2 8.23 -30.21 -8.33
N GLY A 3 6.91 -30.18 -8.49
CA GLY A 3 6.13 -28.97 -8.30
C GLY A 3 6.21 -28.54 -6.83
N THR A 4 6.64 -27.31 -6.60
CA THR A 4 6.62 -26.67 -5.29
C THR A 4 5.20 -26.76 -4.73
N LYS A 5 5.01 -27.51 -3.64
CA LYS A 5 3.71 -27.57 -2.97
C LYS A 5 3.39 -26.15 -2.50
N GLY A 6 2.30 -25.58 -3.02
CA GLY A 6 1.81 -24.27 -2.60
C GLY A 6 1.56 -24.23 -1.09
N PRO A 7 1.45 -23.04 -0.49
CA PRO A 7 1.27 -22.90 0.95
C PRO A 7 0.05 -23.71 1.39
N VAL A 8 0.26 -24.59 2.38
CA VAL A 8 -0.83 -25.35 3.01
C VAL A 8 -1.56 -24.38 3.93
N ILE A 9 -2.54 -23.67 3.38
CA ILE A 9 -3.52 -22.92 4.17
C ILE A 9 -4.35 -23.98 4.90
N LEU A 10 -4.22 -24.09 6.23
CA LEU A 10 -5.07 -24.99 7.01
C LEU A 10 -6.54 -24.66 6.73
N ALA A 11 -7.41 -25.68 6.63
CA ALA A 11 -8.81 -25.48 6.27
C ALA A 11 -9.52 -24.43 7.17
N GLU A 12 -9.13 -24.35 8.45
CA GLU A 12 -9.62 -23.36 9.42
C GLU A 12 -9.21 -21.92 9.10
N SER A 13 -8.12 -21.71 8.36
CA SER A 13 -7.60 -20.40 7.95
C SER A 13 -8.06 -19.96 6.55
N MET A 14 -8.74 -20.84 5.82
CA MET A 14 -9.17 -20.59 4.43
C MET A 14 -10.31 -19.57 4.35
N GLU A 15 -11.17 -19.53 5.37
CA GLU A 15 -12.25 -18.55 5.52
C GLU A 15 -11.67 -17.13 5.65
N ALA A 16 -10.67 -16.96 6.54
CA ALA A 16 -10.00 -15.69 6.77
C ALA A 16 -9.21 -15.21 5.54
N TYR A 17 -8.57 -16.12 4.81
CA TYR A 17 -7.86 -15.78 3.57
C TYR A 17 -8.78 -15.36 2.43
N ARG A 18 -10.02 -15.87 2.41
CA ARG A 18 -11.05 -15.54 1.39
C ARG A 18 -11.91 -14.35 1.79
N ALA A 19 -11.80 -13.86 3.02
CA ALA A 19 -12.56 -12.72 3.47
C ALA A 19 -12.17 -11.48 2.65
N THR A 20 -13.17 -10.72 2.20
CA THR A 20 -12.93 -9.41 1.60
C THR A 20 -12.32 -8.51 2.67
N PRO A 21 -11.12 -7.96 2.46
CA PRO A 21 -10.49 -7.08 3.43
C PRO A 21 -11.36 -5.83 3.65
N ASP A 22 -11.48 -5.40 4.90
CA ASP A 22 -12.19 -4.17 5.24
C ASP A 22 -11.26 -3.00 4.90
N PRO A 23 -11.58 -2.15 3.90
CA PRO A 23 -10.69 -1.10 3.44
C PRO A 23 -10.39 -0.03 4.50
N TYR A 24 -11.14 0.02 5.60
CA TYR A 24 -10.91 0.95 6.71
C TYR A 24 -10.11 0.35 7.88
N LYS A 25 -10.00 -0.98 7.96
CA LYS A 25 -9.21 -1.69 8.99
C LYS A 25 -7.93 -2.29 8.43
N ASP A 26 -8.04 -2.86 7.25
CA ASP A 26 -6.96 -3.50 6.49
C ASP A 26 -6.43 -2.55 5.42
N ALA A 27 -6.59 -1.24 5.63
CA ALA A 27 -6.06 -0.22 4.73
C ALA A 27 -4.56 -0.50 4.54
N PRO A 28 -4.09 -0.56 3.29
CA PRO A 28 -2.68 -0.79 3.03
C PRO A 28 -1.87 0.28 3.77
N SER A 29 -0.85 -0.17 4.50
CA SER A 29 0.13 0.73 5.10
C SER A 29 0.68 1.63 4.01
N MET A 30 0.31 2.92 4.08
CA MET A 30 0.93 3.91 3.24
C MET A 30 2.28 4.22 3.86
N HIS A 31 3.34 3.89 3.12
CA HIS A 31 4.72 4.14 3.53
C HIS A 31 5.11 5.62 3.38
N VAL A 32 4.13 6.50 3.14
CA VAL A 32 4.30 7.91 2.84
C VAL A 32 3.22 8.72 3.57
N ASN A 33 3.59 9.90 4.06
CA ASN A 33 2.67 10.86 4.63
C ASN A 33 1.95 11.63 3.51
N LEU A 34 0.79 11.14 3.07
CA LEU A 34 0.01 11.74 1.98
C LEU A 34 -0.41 13.19 2.25
N LEU A 35 -0.67 13.56 3.51
CA LEU A 35 -1.12 14.91 3.85
C LEU A 35 -0.02 15.93 3.61
N GLU A 36 1.20 15.63 4.05
CA GLU A 36 2.35 16.51 3.82
C GLU A 36 2.76 16.52 2.34
N LEU A 37 2.66 15.38 1.66
CA LEU A 37 2.90 15.29 0.22
C LEU A 37 1.90 16.13 -0.58
N SER A 38 0.61 16.15 -0.22
CA SER A 38 -0.39 16.95 -0.93
C SER A 38 -0.15 18.45 -0.73
N ARG A 39 0.19 18.89 0.48
CA ARG A 39 0.59 20.27 0.78
C ARG A 39 1.84 20.68 0.00
N TYR A 40 2.80 19.78 -0.13
CA TYR A 40 4.00 20.00 -0.95
C TYR A 40 3.65 20.20 -2.43
N ALA A 41 2.79 19.34 -2.99
CA ALA A 41 2.36 19.41 -4.39
C ALA A 41 1.70 20.76 -4.71
N GLU A 42 0.78 21.21 -3.84
CA GLU A 42 0.14 22.53 -3.93
C GLU A 42 1.17 23.67 -3.87
N ARG A 43 2.13 23.61 -2.95
CA ARG A 43 3.17 24.63 -2.78
C ARG A 43 4.10 24.76 -3.99
N VAL A 44 4.42 23.65 -4.64
CA VAL A 44 5.29 23.63 -5.83
C VAL A 44 4.48 23.86 -7.11
N GLY A 45 3.15 23.86 -7.03
CA GLY A 45 2.26 24.06 -8.17
C GLY A 45 2.24 22.88 -9.14
N LYS A 46 2.52 21.67 -8.65
CA LYS A 46 2.50 20.43 -9.44
C LYS A 46 1.33 19.54 -9.02
N PRO A 47 0.64 18.87 -9.95
CA PRO A 47 -0.29 17.82 -9.57
C PRO A 47 0.47 16.65 -8.94
N MET A 48 -0.12 15.97 -7.96
CA MET A 48 0.54 14.84 -7.25
C MET A 48 1.03 13.73 -8.18
N CYS A 49 0.36 13.50 -9.30
CA CYS A 49 0.75 12.50 -10.30
C CYS A 49 2.01 12.86 -11.10
N GLU A 50 2.47 14.12 -11.05
CA GLU A 50 3.69 14.59 -11.71
C GLU A 50 4.89 14.73 -10.75
N LEU A 51 4.73 14.35 -9.49
CA LEU A 51 5.84 14.33 -8.54
C LEU A 51 6.85 13.25 -8.90
N THR A 52 8.13 13.62 -8.85
CA THR A 52 9.25 12.70 -9.02
C THR A 52 9.40 11.78 -7.81
N LYS A 53 10.11 10.67 -8.00
CA LYS A 53 10.38 9.74 -6.91
C LYS A 53 11.14 10.40 -5.77
N GLU A 54 12.10 11.27 -6.11
CA GLU A 54 12.94 12.00 -5.16
C GLU A 54 12.13 13.02 -4.34
N GLU A 55 11.09 13.62 -4.93
CA GLU A 55 10.13 14.48 -4.22
C GLU A 55 9.25 13.66 -3.27
N ILE A 56 8.79 12.47 -3.68
CA ILE A 56 7.95 11.58 -2.87
C ILE A 56 8.73 10.95 -1.71
N ASP A 57 9.98 10.54 -1.94
CA ASP A 57 10.81 9.85 -0.96
C ASP A 57 11.10 10.71 0.29
N GLN A 58 10.98 12.04 0.19
CA GLN A 58 11.09 12.97 1.33
C GLN A 58 9.98 12.81 2.38
N PHE A 59 8.86 12.18 2.01
CA PHE A 59 7.69 12.03 2.86
C PHE A 59 7.47 10.59 3.33
N ARG A 60 8.47 9.72 3.19
CA ARG A 60 8.38 8.34 3.69
C ARG A 60 8.23 8.30 5.22
N LEU A 61 7.37 7.40 5.69
CA LEU A 61 7.17 7.07 7.12
C LEU A 61 8.15 6.00 7.58
#